data_AF-A0A8T2BWM6-F1
#
_entry.id   AF-A0A8T2BWM6-F1
#
_cell.length_a   1.000
_cell.length_b   1.000
_cell.length_c   1.000
_cell.angle_alpha   90.00
_cell.angle_beta   90.00
_cell.angle_gamma   90.00
#
_symmetry.space_group_name_H-M   'P 1'
#
loop_
_entity.id
_entity.type
_entity.pdbx_description
1 polymer ?
#
loop_
_entity_poly.entity_id
_entity_poly.type
_entity_poly.pdbx_seq_one_letter_code
_entity_poly.pdbx_strand_id
1 'polypeptide(L)'
;MQQLLFAVVFFEVVVIMALSFKTPMRKLLIMSLDRSKRGRGPVVIQTVSATVIVLLVTSVYNMMAIQKRWIEDGAVNPTDEVIMAKHLLESTLMGGFLFLGLMIDRLHHYMRELRIRRKNMEVIKKEGALLEGVKARGLDEVKNLMEEITSLRKRQEQLDSELEARSKEIRTEKTSAVALQKQSEGFLIEFNRLLEENQVLRDQLHAVDSKLSRSSSKKNT
;
A
#
# COMPACT_ATOMS: atom_id res chain seq x y z
N MET A 1 -50.47 23.07 -28.48
CA MET A 1 -49.15 22.40 -28.63
C MET A 1 -47.98 23.35 -28.36
N GLN A 2 -47.92 24.54 -28.97
CA GLN A 2 -46.81 25.49 -28.79
C GLN A 2 -46.46 25.84 -27.32
N GLN A 3 -47.44 26.10 -26.45
CA GLN A 3 -47.18 26.40 -25.03
C GLN A 3 -46.52 25.23 -24.28
N LEU A 4 -46.93 24.00 -24.58
CA LEU A 4 -46.34 22.79 -23.97
C LEU A 4 -44.92 22.56 -24.47
N LEU A 5 -44.69 22.68 -25.79
CA LEU A 5 -43.35 22.56 -26.35
C LEU A 5 -42.41 23.61 -25.74
N PHE A 6 -42.88 24.85 -25.56
CA PHE A 6 -42.10 25.91 -24.93
C PHE A 6 -41.75 25.59 -23.48
N ALA A 7 -42.72 25.09 -22.69
CA ALA A 7 -42.49 24.69 -21.31
C ALA A 7 -41.47 23.54 -21.21
N VAL A 8 -41.54 22.56 -22.12
CA VAL A 8 -40.63 21.42 -22.14
C VAL A 8 -39.22 21.87 -22.54
N VAL A 9 -39.06 22.67 -23.59
CA VAL A 9 -37.76 23.22 -24.01
C VAL A 9 -37.16 24.09 -22.89
N PHE A 10 -37.98 24.90 -22.22
CA PHE A 10 -37.52 25.69 -21.08
C PHE A 10 -37.00 24.80 -19.95
N PHE A 11 -37.74 23.73 -19.62
CA PHE A 11 -37.29 22.76 -18.62
C PHE A 11 -35.98 22.06 -19.02
N GLU A 12 -35.83 21.67 -20.29
CA GLU A 12 -34.59 21.07 -20.80
C GLU A 12 -33.39 22.02 -20.67
N VAL A 13 -33.56 23.29 -21.06
CA VAL A 13 -32.52 24.31 -20.92
C VAL A 13 -32.15 24.52 -19.45
N VAL A 14 -33.14 24.55 -18.54
CA VAL A 14 -32.89 24.63 -17.10
C VAL A 14 -32.10 23.41 -16.60
N VAL A 15 -32.43 22.20 -17.07
CA VAL A 15 -31.70 20.96 -16.73
C VAL A 15 -30.26 21.02 -17.22
N ILE A 16 -30.03 21.47 -18.46
CA ILE A 16 -28.69 21.61 -19.03
C ILE A 16 -27.88 22.65 -18.27
N MET A 17 -28.49 23.80 -17.94
CA MET A 17 -27.84 24.85 -17.17
C MET A 17 -27.47 24.36 -15.76
N ALA A 18 -28.37 23.65 -15.09
CA ALA A 18 -28.12 23.05 -13.78
C ALA A 18 -27.04 21.95 -13.81
N LEU A 19 -26.88 21.23 -14.93
CA LEU A 19 -25.80 20.27 -15.14
C LEU A 19 -24.44 20.94 -15.41
N SER A 20 -24.43 22.06 -16.15
CA SER A 20 -23.23 22.84 -16.47
C SER A 20 -22.63 23.51 -15.25
N PHE A 21 -23.46 23.99 -14.32
CA PHE A 21 -22.95 24.58 -13.08
C PHE A 21 -22.43 23.51 -12.12
N LYS A 22 -21.31 23.81 -11.45
CA LYS A 22 -20.66 22.93 -10.47
C LYS A 22 -21.43 22.91 -9.13
N THR A 23 -22.73 22.65 -9.17
CA THR A 23 -23.65 22.73 -8.03
C THR A 23 -23.95 21.36 -7.43
N PRO A 24 -24.37 21.28 -6.14
CA PRO A 24 -24.82 20.04 -5.50
C PRO A 24 -26.05 19.44 -6.20
N MET A 25 -26.84 20.26 -6.92
CA MET A 25 -27.98 19.84 -7.73
C MET A 25 -27.58 18.84 -8.82
N ARG A 26 -26.34 18.90 -9.30
CA ARG A 26 -25.80 17.91 -10.25
C ARG A 26 -25.93 16.48 -9.71
N LYS A 27 -25.72 16.24 -8.41
CA LYS A 27 -25.83 14.90 -7.82
C LYS A 27 -27.27 14.38 -7.85
N LEU A 28 -28.23 15.25 -7.53
CA LEU A 28 -29.66 14.94 -7.57
C LEU A 28 -30.16 14.72 -9.00
N LEU A 29 -29.75 15.57 -9.95
CA LEU A 29 -30.10 15.45 -11.36
C LEU A 29 -29.55 14.17 -12.00
N ILE A 30 -28.33 13.75 -11.65
CA ILE A 30 -27.85 12.45 -12.16
C ILE A 30 -28.63 11.32 -11.49
N MET A 31 -28.97 11.41 -10.20
CA MET A 31 -29.75 10.36 -9.52
C MET A 31 -31.16 10.21 -10.12
N SER A 32 -31.83 11.32 -10.42
CA SER A 32 -33.16 11.32 -11.05
C SER A 32 -33.10 10.82 -12.50
N LEU A 33 -32.09 11.24 -13.27
CA LEU A 33 -31.91 10.81 -14.66
C LEU A 33 -31.53 9.32 -14.75
N ASP A 34 -30.71 8.82 -13.81
CA ASP A 34 -30.35 7.41 -13.68
C ASP A 34 -31.58 6.56 -13.32
N ARG A 35 -32.45 7.05 -12.43
CA ARG A 35 -33.72 6.38 -12.11
C ARG A 35 -34.69 6.35 -13.29
N SER A 36 -34.77 7.44 -14.06
CA SER A 36 -35.64 7.54 -15.24
C SER A 36 -35.18 6.62 -16.38
N LYS A 37 -33.86 6.47 -16.58
CA LYS A 37 -33.29 5.64 -17.67
C LYS A 37 -33.10 4.15 -17.37
N ARG A 38 -33.20 3.71 -16.11
CA ARG A 38 -32.94 2.31 -15.71
C ARG A 38 -34.11 1.34 -15.93
N GLY A 39 -35.29 1.83 -16.30
CA GLY A 39 -36.48 1.02 -16.60
C GLY A 39 -36.82 0.93 -18.10
N ARG A 40 -38.12 0.97 -18.43
CA ARG A 40 -38.64 1.06 -19.82
C ARG A 40 -38.31 2.39 -20.54
N GLY A 41 -37.57 3.29 -19.89
CA GLY A 41 -37.24 4.63 -20.38
C GLY A 41 -36.59 4.68 -21.77
N PRO A 42 -35.62 3.81 -22.12
CA PRO A 42 -35.00 3.85 -23.45
C PRO A 42 -35.99 3.62 -24.59
N VAL A 43 -36.92 2.68 -24.41
CA VAL A 43 -37.93 2.33 -25.42
C VAL A 43 -38.96 3.45 -25.57
N VAL A 44 -39.38 4.07 -24.46
CA VAL A 44 -40.32 5.20 -24.48
C VAL A 44 -39.68 6.43 -25.11
N ILE A 45 -38.42 6.74 -24.80
CA ILE A 45 -37.72 7.89 -25.39
C ILE A 45 -37.52 7.67 -26.89
N GLN A 46 -37.18 6.45 -27.33
CA GLN A 46 -37.03 6.14 -28.75
C GLN A 46 -38.34 6.27 -29.53
N THR A 47 -39.45 5.78 -28.96
CA THR A 47 -40.77 5.86 -29.61
C THR A 47 -41.31 7.30 -29.64
N VAL A 48 -41.15 8.08 -28.56
CA VAL A 48 -41.51 9.50 -28.52
C VAL A 48 -40.62 10.31 -29.48
N SER A 49 -39.31 10.06 -29.51
CA SER A 49 -38.41 10.73 -30.46
C SER A 49 -38.78 10.40 -31.91
N ALA A 50 -39.07 9.14 -32.23
CA ALA A 50 -39.46 8.74 -33.57
C ALA A 50 -40.78 9.40 -34.01
N THR A 51 -41.78 9.45 -33.13
CA THR A 51 -43.06 10.11 -33.42
C THR A 51 -42.90 11.61 -33.64
N VAL A 52 -42.09 12.31 -32.83
CA VAL A 52 -41.81 13.74 -33.03
C VAL A 52 -41.04 14.01 -34.32
N ILE A 53 -40.13 13.12 -34.73
CA ILE A 53 -39.45 13.21 -36.03
C ILE A 53 -40.45 13.11 -37.19
N VAL A 54 -41.39 12.17 -37.12
CA VAL A 54 -42.44 12.03 -38.14
C VAL A 54 -43.30 13.31 -38.20
N LEU A 55 -43.72 13.83 -37.05
CA LEU A 55 -44.49 15.07 -36.97
C LEU A 55 -43.73 16.27 -37.55
N LEU A 56 -42.42 16.34 -37.31
CA LEU A 56 -41.56 17.35 -37.92
C LEU A 56 -41.56 17.27 -39.45
N VAL A 57 -41.37 16.07 -40.00
CA VAL A 57 -41.37 15.86 -41.45
C VAL A 57 -42.72 16.25 -42.05
N THR A 58 -43.82 15.89 -41.40
CA THR A 58 -45.17 16.30 -41.84
C THR A 58 -45.36 17.81 -41.78
N SER A 59 -44.87 18.47 -40.72
CA SER A 59 -44.96 19.93 -40.60
C SER A 59 -44.14 20.66 -41.66
N VAL A 60 -42.93 20.18 -41.97
CA VAL A 60 -42.08 20.75 -43.04
C VAL A 60 -42.68 20.49 -44.41
N TYR A 61 -43.27 19.32 -44.64
CA TYR A 61 -43.96 19.02 -45.89
C TYR A 61 -45.15 19.96 -46.13
N ASN A 62 -45.98 20.19 -45.10
CA ASN A 62 -47.07 21.16 -45.19
C ASN A 62 -46.57 22.58 -45.45
N MET A 63 -45.46 22.97 -44.83
CA MET A 63 -44.80 24.26 -45.06
C MET A 63 -44.38 24.41 -46.53
N MET A 64 -43.72 23.40 -47.10
CA MET A 64 -43.31 23.39 -48.51
C MET A 64 -44.51 23.35 -49.46
N ALA A 65 -45.56 22.59 -49.13
CA ALA A 65 -46.77 22.52 -49.93
C ALA A 65 -47.50 23.87 -49.98
N ILE A 66 -47.56 24.56 -48.83
CA ILE A 66 -48.06 25.93 -48.77
C ILE A 66 -47.15 26.80 -49.65
N GLN A 67 -45.84 26.86 -49.38
CA GLN A 67 -44.89 27.71 -50.14
C GLN A 67 -44.93 27.48 -51.67
N LYS A 68 -45.13 26.24 -52.12
CA LYS A 68 -45.31 25.94 -53.55
C LYS A 68 -46.58 26.57 -54.11
N ARG A 69 -47.67 26.54 -53.35
CA ARG A 69 -48.93 27.24 -53.66
C ARG A 69 -48.77 28.77 -53.70
N TRP A 70 -47.89 29.35 -52.88
CA TRP A 70 -47.56 30.79 -52.95
C TRP A 70 -46.88 31.17 -54.27
N ILE A 71 -46.01 30.30 -54.79
CA ILE A 71 -45.30 30.53 -56.07
C ILE A 71 -46.25 30.40 -57.26
N GLU A 72 -47.25 29.53 -57.16
CA GLU A 72 -48.23 29.28 -58.24
C GLU A 72 -49.37 30.30 -58.29
N ASP A 73 -49.86 30.81 -57.14
CA ASP A 73 -51.08 31.64 -57.09
C ASP A 73 -50.82 33.16 -56.90
N GLY A 74 -49.58 33.57 -56.58
CA GLY A 74 -49.12 34.97 -56.60
C GLY A 74 -49.82 35.99 -55.68
N ALA A 75 -50.88 35.59 -54.96
CA ALA A 75 -51.69 36.46 -54.12
C ALA A 75 -51.31 36.30 -52.63
N VAL A 76 -50.92 37.42 -52.02
CA VAL A 76 -50.49 37.49 -50.62
C VAL A 76 -51.72 37.52 -49.72
N ASN A 77 -52.09 36.36 -49.15
CA ASN A 77 -53.20 36.28 -48.21
C ASN A 77 -52.66 36.44 -46.77
N PRO A 78 -53.07 37.48 -46.00
CA PRO A 78 -52.51 37.76 -44.67
C PRO A 78 -52.75 36.64 -43.65
N THR A 79 -53.77 35.80 -43.88
CA THR A 79 -54.07 34.63 -43.05
C THR A 79 -53.04 33.52 -43.21
N ASP A 80 -52.48 33.35 -44.41
CA ASP A 80 -51.54 32.27 -44.71
C ASP A 80 -50.13 32.58 -44.17
N GLU A 81 -49.78 33.86 -44.02
CA GLU A 81 -48.55 34.30 -43.37
C GLU A 81 -48.52 33.90 -41.88
N VAL A 82 -49.65 34.04 -41.18
CA VAL A 82 -49.78 33.65 -39.77
C VAL A 82 -49.71 32.13 -39.60
N ILE A 83 -50.31 31.37 -40.53
CA ILE A 83 -50.27 29.90 -40.52
C ILE A 83 -48.84 29.40 -40.77
N MET A 84 -48.14 30.01 -41.72
CA MET A 84 -46.73 29.72 -42.02
C MET A 84 -45.83 29.99 -40.81
N ALA A 85 -45.96 31.16 -40.19
CA ALA A 85 -45.18 31.53 -39.00
C ALA A 85 -45.43 30.58 -37.83
N LYS A 86 -46.67 30.12 -37.64
CA LYS A 86 -47.01 29.12 -36.60
C LYS A 86 -46.34 27.77 -36.86
N HIS A 87 -46.42 27.24 -38.08
CA HIS A 87 -45.78 25.97 -38.43
C HIS A 87 -44.26 26.05 -38.37
N LEU A 88 -43.67 27.18 -38.75
CA LEU A 88 -42.24 27.43 -38.63
C LEU A 88 -41.80 27.45 -37.16
N LEU A 89 -42.54 28.16 -36.30
CA LEU A 89 -42.26 28.19 -34.86
C LEU A 89 -42.43 26.81 -34.21
N GLU A 90 -43.46 26.06 -34.60
CA GLU A 90 -43.71 24.72 -34.06
C GLU A 90 -42.64 23.72 -34.51
N SER A 91 -42.22 23.78 -35.77
CA SER A 91 -41.15 22.94 -36.31
C SER A 91 -39.79 23.25 -35.66
N THR A 92 -39.43 24.53 -35.54
CA THR A 92 -38.17 24.90 -34.87
C THR A 92 -38.15 24.49 -33.38
N LEU A 93 -39.29 24.59 -32.67
CA LEU A 93 -39.39 24.09 -31.29
C LEU A 93 -39.27 22.57 -31.19
N MET A 94 -39.94 21.81 -32.07
CA MET A 94 -39.85 20.35 -32.08
C MET A 94 -38.42 19.88 -32.40
N GLY A 95 -37.76 20.53 -33.36
CA GLY A 95 -36.36 20.26 -33.68
C GLY A 95 -35.42 20.59 -32.51
N GLY A 96 -35.65 21.73 -31.85
CA GLY A 96 -34.93 22.12 -30.64
C GLY A 96 -35.07 21.12 -29.50
N PHE A 97 -36.30 20.67 -29.22
CA PHE A 97 -36.58 19.63 -28.21
C PHE A 97 -35.84 18.33 -28.49
N LEU A 98 -35.89 17.83 -29.73
CA LEU A 98 -35.16 16.63 -30.12
C LEU A 98 -33.64 16.79 -29.94
N PHE A 99 -33.10 17.94 -30.36
CA PHE A 99 -31.68 18.24 -30.23
C PHE A 99 -31.24 18.32 -28.76
N LEU A 100 -31.99 19.02 -27.91
CA LEU A 100 -31.74 19.15 -26.48
C LEU A 100 -31.83 17.79 -25.77
N GLY A 101 -32.83 16.98 -26.11
CA GLY A 101 -32.97 15.61 -25.61
C GLY A 101 -31.76 14.72 -25.94
N LEU A 102 -31.24 14.79 -27.17
CA LEU A 102 -30.02 14.07 -27.57
C LEU A 102 -28.78 14.60 -26.83
N MET A 103 -28.68 15.92 -26.63
CA MET A 103 -27.59 16.51 -25.87
C MET A 103 -27.61 16.05 -24.41
N ILE A 104 -28.79 15.95 -23.80
CA ILE A 104 -28.98 15.40 -22.45
C ILE A 104 -28.59 13.92 -22.40
N ASP A 105 -28.90 13.12 -23.43
CA ASP A 105 -28.47 11.73 -23.51
C ASP A 105 -26.94 11.58 -23.56
N ARG A 106 -26.28 12.35 -24.42
CA ARG A 106 -24.81 12.38 -24.50
C ARG A 106 -24.18 12.86 -23.19
N LEU A 107 -24.72 13.92 -22.56
CA LEU A 107 -24.28 14.40 -21.25
C LEU A 107 -24.43 13.33 -20.17
N HIS A 108 -25.53 12.58 -20.17
CA HIS A 108 -25.74 11.48 -19.23
C HIS A 108 -24.68 10.38 -19.39
N HIS A 109 -24.35 10.01 -20.62
CA HIS A 109 -23.31 9.04 -20.91
C HIS A 109 -21.95 9.49 -20.35
N TYR A 110 -21.52 10.71 -20.66
CA TYR A 110 -20.30 11.28 -20.11
C TYR A 110 -20.31 11.34 -18.58
N MET A 111 -21.44 11.68 -17.97
CA MET A 111 -21.59 11.72 -16.52
C MET A 111 -21.48 10.35 -15.87
N ARG A 112 -21.97 9.29 -16.53
CA ARG A 112 -21.84 7.90 -16.08
C ARG A 112 -20.38 7.45 -16.11
N GLU A 113 -19.66 7.75 -17.18
CA GLU A 113 -18.22 7.45 -17.28
C GLU A 113 -17.41 8.18 -16.22
N LEU A 114 -17.64 9.48 -16.02
CA LEU A 114 -16.99 10.28 -14.98
C LEU A 114 -17.27 9.76 -13.57
N ARG A 115 -18.44 9.16 -13.32
CA ARG A 115 -18.77 8.54 -12.03
C ARG A 115 -17.98 7.26 -11.81
N ILE A 116 -17.87 6.40 -12.83
CA ILE A 116 -17.10 5.16 -12.75
C ILE A 116 -15.62 5.47 -12.52
N ARG A 117 -15.06 6.42 -13.27
CA ARG A 117 -13.67 6.87 -13.09
C ARG A 117 -13.40 7.40 -11.68
N ARG A 118 -14.30 8.21 -11.11
CA ARG A 118 -14.18 8.69 -9.72
C ARG A 118 -14.23 7.56 -8.69
N LYS A 119 -15.16 6.61 -8.83
CA LYS A 119 -15.22 5.45 -7.93
C LYS A 119 -13.94 4.61 -8.00
N ASN A 120 -13.44 4.36 -9.20
CA ASN A 120 -12.20 3.61 -9.37
C ASN A 120 -11.00 4.36 -8.79
N MET A 121 -10.93 5.68 -8.96
CA MET A 121 -9.90 6.52 -8.32
C MET A 121 -10.00 6.49 -6.79
N GLU A 122 -11.21 6.52 -6.21
CA GLU A 122 -11.38 6.40 -4.76
C GLU A 122 -10.94 5.03 -4.23
N VAL A 123 -11.20 3.95 -4.98
CA VAL A 123 -10.71 2.60 -4.65
C VAL A 123 -9.19 2.55 -4.72
N ILE A 124 -8.61 3.01 -5.83
CA ILE A 124 -7.15 3.06 -6.02
C ILE A 124 -6.48 3.91 -4.93
N LYS A 125 -7.09 5.04 -4.53
CA LYS A 125 -6.55 5.89 -3.46
C LYS A 125 -6.60 5.18 -2.10
N LYS A 126 -7.65 4.43 -1.80
CA LYS A 126 -7.76 3.65 -0.56
C LYS A 126 -6.75 2.49 -0.54
N GLU A 127 -6.58 1.79 -1.65
CA GLU A 127 -5.57 0.74 -1.80
C GLU A 127 -4.15 1.31 -1.69
N GLY A 128 -3.89 2.45 -2.34
CA GLY A 128 -2.61 3.16 -2.24
C GLY A 128 -2.29 3.59 -0.81
N ALA A 129 -3.26 4.16 -0.09
CA ALA A 129 -3.09 4.54 1.32
C ALA A 129 -2.85 3.32 2.22
N LEU A 130 -3.51 2.19 1.95
CA LEU A 130 -3.30 0.94 2.69
C LEU A 130 -1.92 0.36 2.43
N LEU A 131 -1.47 0.35 1.17
CA LEU A 131 -0.14 -0.09 0.77
C LEU A 131 0.96 0.79 1.40
N GLU A 132 0.74 2.10 1.42
CA GLU A 132 1.67 3.06 2.03
C GLU A 132 1.79 2.85 3.55
N GLY A 133 0.68 2.59 4.24
CA GLY A 133 0.67 2.23 5.66
C GLY A 133 1.40 0.90 5.95
N VAL A 134 1.21 -0.12 5.12
CA VAL A 134 1.92 -1.40 5.23
C VAL A 134 3.42 -1.21 4.99
N LYS A 135 3.80 -0.39 4.00
CA LYS A 135 5.21 -0.10 3.69
C LYS A 135 5.90 0.67 4.81
N ALA A 136 5.22 1.65 5.43
CA ALA A 136 5.76 2.38 6.57
C ALA A 136 6.00 1.46 7.76
N ARG A 137 5.03 0.60 8.09
CA ARG A 137 5.17 -0.39 9.17
C ARG A 137 6.29 -1.39 8.90
N GLY A 138 6.41 -1.89 7.66
CA GLY A 138 7.51 -2.76 7.26
C GLY A 138 8.87 -2.07 7.32
N LEU A 139 8.95 -0.77 7.00
CA LEU A 139 10.17 0.02 7.13
C LEU A 139 10.61 0.13 8.60
N ASP A 140 9.67 0.37 9.51
CA ASP A 140 9.93 0.46 10.95
C ASP A 140 10.39 -0.90 11.52
N GLU A 141 9.75 -2.00 11.11
CA GLU A 141 10.15 -3.36 11.49
C GLU A 141 11.57 -3.68 10.99
N VAL A 142 11.90 -3.34 9.74
CA VAL A 142 13.26 -3.53 9.18
C VAL A 142 14.28 -2.69 9.93
N LYS A 143 13.94 -1.46 10.30
CA LYS A 143 14.84 -0.59 11.06
C LYS A 143 15.11 -1.14 12.46
N ASN A 144 14.07 -1.58 13.16
CA ASN A 144 14.22 -2.22 14.48
C ASN A 144 15.08 -3.49 14.41
N LEU A 145 14.83 -4.36 13.41
CA LEU A 145 15.64 -5.56 13.19
C LEU A 145 17.10 -5.21 12.87
N MET A 146 17.35 -4.15 12.11
CA MET A 146 18.71 -3.70 11.81
C MET A 146 19.43 -3.22 13.08
N GLU A 147 18.76 -2.45 13.94
CA GLU A 147 19.30 -2.02 15.24
C GLU A 147 19.61 -3.23 16.13
N GLU A 148 18.71 -4.21 16.20
CA GLU A 148 18.91 -5.45 16.96
C GLU A 148 20.11 -6.24 16.45
N ILE A 149 20.25 -6.43 15.13
CA ILE A 149 21.40 -7.08 14.51
C ILE A 149 22.71 -6.37 14.87
N THR A 150 22.73 -5.03 14.86
CA THR A 150 23.95 -4.28 15.23
C THR A 150 24.31 -4.45 16.70
N SER A 151 23.31 -4.51 17.58
CA SER A 151 23.52 -4.73 19.02
C SER A 151 24.03 -6.15 19.31
N LEU A 152 23.49 -7.16 18.62
CA LEU A 152 23.91 -8.55 18.73
C LEU A 152 25.33 -8.74 18.22
N ARG A 153 25.69 -8.13 17.07
CA ARG A 153 27.06 -8.16 16.55
C ARG A 153 28.07 -7.58 17.54
N LYS A 154 27.74 -6.43 18.16
CA LYS A 154 28.61 -5.81 19.17
C LYS A 154 28.80 -6.72 20.38
N ARG A 155 27.74 -7.41 20.82
CA ARG A 155 27.81 -8.36 21.93
C ARG A 155 28.62 -9.60 21.58
N GLN A 156 28.52 -10.07 20.34
CA GLN A 156 29.33 -11.18 19.83
C GLN A 156 30.82 -10.83 19.83
N GLU A 157 31.18 -9.65 19.31
CA GLU A 157 32.56 -9.16 19.31
C GLU A 157 33.13 -8.99 20.73
N GLN A 158 32.30 -8.50 21.67
CA GLN A 158 32.67 -8.41 23.07
C GLN A 158 32.92 -9.79 23.69
N LEU A 159 32.04 -10.76 23.45
CA LEU A 159 32.21 -12.14 23.93
C LEU A 159 33.45 -12.81 23.33
N ASP A 160 33.75 -12.58 22.05
CA ASP A 160 34.95 -13.11 21.40
C ASP A 160 36.22 -12.54 22.06
N SER A 161 36.24 -11.24 22.38
CA SER A 161 37.37 -10.62 23.08
C SER A 161 37.54 -11.16 24.52
N GLU A 162 36.45 -11.42 25.23
CA GLU A 162 36.48 -12.01 26.57
C GLU A 162 36.98 -13.45 26.54
N LEU A 163 36.54 -14.24 25.56
CA LEU A 163 37.03 -15.60 25.33
C LEU A 163 38.52 -15.60 25.02
N GLU A 164 39.00 -14.70 24.17
CA GLU A 164 40.42 -14.59 23.85
C GLU A 164 41.24 -14.22 25.11
N ALA A 165 40.76 -13.28 25.93
CA ALA A 165 41.39 -12.90 27.18
C ALA A 165 41.46 -14.07 28.18
N ARG A 166 40.34 -14.76 28.42
CA ARG A 166 40.28 -15.95 29.29
C ARG A 166 41.17 -17.08 28.77
N SER A 167 41.27 -17.26 27.45
CA SER A 167 42.17 -18.28 26.89
C SER A 167 43.64 -17.98 27.17
N LYS A 168 44.03 -16.69 27.16
CA LYS A 168 45.39 -16.26 27.52
C LYS A 168 45.62 -16.45 29.01
N GLU A 169 44.67 -16.08 29.86
CA GLU A 169 44.73 -16.29 31.31
C GLU A 169 44.91 -17.78 31.65
N ILE A 170 44.08 -18.67 31.10
CA ILE A 170 44.18 -20.13 31.27
C ILE A 170 45.56 -20.64 30.81
N ARG A 171 46.12 -20.12 29.70
CA ARG A 171 47.47 -20.50 29.26
C ARG A 171 48.54 -20.08 30.27
N THR A 172 48.46 -18.87 30.81
CA THR A 172 49.42 -18.38 31.81
C THR A 172 49.31 -19.14 33.14
N GLU A 173 48.09 -19.46 33.57
CA GLU A 173 47.84 -20.26 34.77
C GLU A 173 48.35 -21.68 34.56
N LYS A 174 48.10 -22.29 33.40
CA LYS A 174 48.63 -23.62 33.05
C LYS A 174 50.15 -23.65 33.05
N THR A 175 50.83 -22.64 32.49
CA THR A 175 52.29 -22.57 32.55
C THR A 175 52.81 -22.44 33.98
N SER A 176 52.10 -21.68 34.83
CA SER A 176 52.44 -21.51 36.24
C SER A 176 52.23 -22.81 37.03
N ALA A 177 51.13 -23.52 36.79
CA ALA A 177 50.84 -24.82 37.38
C ALA A 177 51.89 -25.88 36.98
N VAL A 178 52.31 -25.91 35.72
CA VAL A 178 53.39 -26.81 35.25
C VAL A 178 54.73 -26.46 35.92
N ALA A 179 55.02 -25.17 36.11
CA ALA A 179 56.23 -24.74 36.82
C ALA A 179 56.21 -25.18 38.29
N LEU A 180 55.09 -24.99 38.99
CA LEU A 180 54.90 -25.46 40.37
C LEU A 180 54.98 -26.98 40.47
N GLN A 181 54.40 -27.71 39.51
CA GLN A 181 54.49 -29.16 39.44
C GLN A 181 55.96 -29.60 39.33
N LYS A 182 56.73 -29.03 38.39
CA LYS A 182 58.17 -29.32 38.26
C LYS A 182 58.96 -28.98 39.53
N GLN A 183 58.60 -27.88 40.18
CA GLN A 183 59.21 -27.50 41.45
C GLN A 183 58.93 -28.55 42.54
N SER A 184 57.69 -29.03 42.63
CA SER A 184 57.31 -30.07 43.59
C SER A 184 57.98 -31.42 43.30
N GLU A 185 58.14 -31.79 42.02
CA GLU A 185 58.89 -32.98 41.61
C GLU A 185 60.38 -32.86 41.99
N GLY A 186 60.98 -31.67 41.81
CA GLY A 186 62.34 -31.38 42.25
C GLY A 186 62.51 -31.50 43.77
N PHE A 187 61.58 -30.95 44.55
CA PHE A 187 61.58 -31.11 46.01
C PHE A 187 61.45 -32.58 46.44
N LEU A 188 60.64 -33.37 45.73
CA LEU A 188 60.47 -34.80 46.02
C LEU A 188 61.77 -35.59 45.80
N ILE A 189 62.53 -35.25 44.75
CA ILE A 189 63.84 -35.87 44.48
C ILE A 189 64.84 -35.52 45.59
N GLU A 190 64.93 -34.25 45.98
CA GLU A 190 65.82 -33.81 47.08
C GLU A 190 65.41 -34.44 48.42
N PHE A 191 64.12 -34.54 48.68
CA PHE A 191 63.61 -35.23 49.86
C PHE A 191 64.06 -36.70 49.91
N ASN A 192 63.93 -37.43 48.79
CA ASN A 192 64.38 -38.81 48.71
C ASN A 192 65.91 -38.93 48.89
N ARG A 193 66.70 -38.04 48.28
CA ARG A 193 68.16 -37.99 48.45
C ARG A 193 68.57 -37.78 49.91
N LEU A 194 67.96 -36.80 50.58
CA LEU A 194 68.23 -36.52 52.00
C LEU A 194 67.81 -37.67 52.91
N LEU A 195 66.76 -38.41 52.55
CA LEU A 195 66.32 -39.60 53.29
C LEU A 195 67.34 -40.72 53.17
N GLU A 196 67.89 -40.93 51.96
CA GLU A 196 68.96 -41.90 51.70
C GLU A 196 70.26 -41.52 52.44
N GLU A 197 70.68 -40.25 52.38
CA GLU A 197 71.85 -39.76 53.14
C GLU A 197 71.66 -39.93 54.65
N ASN A 198 70.47 -39.67 55.19
CA ASN A 198 70.16 -39.91 56.60
C ASN A 198 70.24 -41.40 56.96
N GLN A 199 69.82 -42.31 56.08
CA GLN A 199 69.98 -43.75 56.29
C GLN A 199 71.46 -44.13 56.31
N VAL A 200 72.25 -43.65 55.34
CA VAL A 200 73.70 -43.88 55.30
C VAL A 200 74.38 -43.37 56.57
N LEU A 201 74.01 -42.18 57.05
CA LEU A 201 74.54 -41.63 58.30
C LEU A 201 74.16 -42.48 59.51
N ARG A 202 72.93 -43.02 59.57
CA ARG A 202 72.52 -43.96 60.63
C ARG A 202 73.34 -45.25 60.57
N ASP A 203 73.55 -45.80 59.38
CA ASP A 203 74.35 -47.01 59.19
C ASP A 203 75.81 -46.78 59.60
N GLN A 204 76.38 -45.62 59.25
CA GLN A 204 77.71 -45.19 59.69
C GLN A 204 77.78 -45.06 61.21
N LEU A 205 76.79 -44.44 61.84
CA LEU A 205 76.73 -44.30 63.29
C LEU A 205 76.65 -45.68 63.97
N HIS A 206 75.82 -46.59 63.47
CA HIS A 206 75.71 -47.96 63.98
C HIS A 206 77.02 -48.75 63.78
N ALA A 207 77.73 -48.52 62.67
CA ALA A 207 79.06 -49.10 62.44
C ALA A 207 80.11 -48.54 63.41
N VAL A 208 80.06 -47.27 63.76
CA VAL A 208 80.94 -46.66 64.78
C VAL A 208 80.60 -47.19 66.17
N ASP A 209 79.32 -47.26 66.53
CA ASP A 209 78.85 -47.75 67.84
C ASP A 209 79.22 -49.23 68.06
N SER A 210 79.08 -50.06 67.03
CA SER A 210 79.55 -51.46 67.06
C SER A 210 81.09 -51.59 67.14
N LYS A 211 81.86 -50.69 66.50
CA LYS A 211 83.32 -50.60 66.67
C LYS A 211 83.72 -50.15 68.07
N LEU A 212 83.00 -49.19 68.67
CA LEU A 212 83.23 -48.71 70.03
C LEU A 212 82.88 -49.79 71.06
N SER A 213 81.79 -50.53 70.86
CA SER A 213 81.41 -51.69 71.66
C SER A 213 82.49 -52.79 71.61
N ARG A 214 83.05 -53.09 70.42
CA ARG A 214 84.19 -54.03 70.26
C ARG A 214 85.49 -53.54 70.90
N SER A 215 85.71 -52.22 70.96
CA SER A 215 86.87 -51.59 71.60
C SER A 215 86.81 -51.67 73.14
N SER A 216 85.62 -51.53 73.73
CA SER A 216 85.42 -51.65 75.19
C SER A 216 85.67 -53.07 75.73
N SER A 217 85.42 -54.11 74.91
CA SER A 217 85.64 -55.51 75.28
C SER A 217 87.12 -55.94 75.29
N LYS A 218 88.05 -55.14 74.76
CA LYS A 218 89.48 -55.48 74.69
C LYS A 218 90.33 -54.89 75.82
N LYS A 219 89.69 -54.32 76.85
CA LYS A 219 90.35 -53.77 78.04
C LYS A 219 90.14 -54.56 79.34
N ASN A 220 89.37 -55.65 79.31
CA ASN A 220 89.19 -56.55 80.45
C ASN A 220 89.42 -58.01 80.03
N THR A 221 90.69 -58.40 79.97
CA THR A 221 91.31 -59.70 80.31
C THR A 221 92.70 -59.77 79.69
#